data_AF-A0A0J7L5Y3-F1
#
_entry.id   AF-A0A0J7L5Y3-F1
#
_cell.length_a   1.000
_cell.length_b   1.000
_cell.length_c   1.000
_cell.angle_alpha   90.00
_cell.angle_beta   90.00
_cell.angle_gamma   90.00
#
_symmetry.space_group_name_H-M   'P 1'
#
loop_
_entity.id
_entity.type
_entity.pdbx_description
1 polymer ?
#
loop_
_entity_poly.entity_id
_entity_poly.type
_entity_poly.pdbx_seq_one_letter_code
_entity_poly.pdbx_strand_id
1 'polypeptide(L)'
;MAPVLGVPPPPPPAPHMGPDGLILPKKPYNPCLISNNHKDLHRELLFNQKIFFRSGKNVLNQKSELQRALEKHREAASRREAERIREESYKDDPRTALQRAIEQRARHIQLTFDILWLVFL
;
A
#
# COMPACT_ATOMS: atom_id res chain seq x y z
N MET A 1 29.47 73.57 -26.97
CA MET A 1 29.20 72.16 -26.63
C MET A 1 27.97 72.15 -25.74
N ALA A 2 26.84 71.59 -26.22
CA ALA A 2 25.59 71.54 -25.46
C ALA A 2 25.55 70.27 -24.58
N PRO A 3 24.98 70.34 -23.36
CA PRO A 3 24.97 69.20 -22.45
C PRO A 3 23.96 68.15 -22.93
N VAL A 4 24.37 66.88 -22.96
CA VAL A 4 23.50 65.74 -23.19
C VAL A 4 22.63 65.57 -21.94
N LEU A 5 21.37 66.01 -22.02
CA LEU A 5 20.34 65.71 -21.04
C LEU A 5 20.15 64.18 -20.98
N GLY A 6 20.46 63.59 -19.83
CA GLY A 6 20.29 62.17 -19.59
C GLY A 6 18.86 61.73 -19.84
N VAL A 7 18.70 60.67 -20.63
CA VAL A 7 17.40 60.06 -20.93
C VAL A 7 16.82 59.52 -19.61
N PRO A 8 15.58 59.88 -19.23
CA PRO A 8 14.96 59.37 -18.02
C PRO A 8 14.78 57.84 -18.10
N PRO A 9 14.93 57.10 -16.99
CA PRO A 9 14.75 55.66 -16.98
C PRO A 9 13.34 55.28 -17.46
N PRO A 10 13.18 54.20 -18.23
CA PRO A 10 11.88 53.79 -18.75
C PRO A 10 10.89 53.56 -17.60
N PRO A 11 9.62 53.99 -17.76
CA PRO A 11 8.61 53.80 -16.73
C PRO A 11 8.39 52.31 -16.45
N PRO A 12 8.08 51.93 -15.20
CA PRO A 12 7.80 50.55 -14.84
C PRO A 12 6.63 50.01 -15.68
N PRO A 13 6.61 48.70 -16.02
CA PRO A 13 5.56 48.10 -16.81
C PRO A 13 4.20 48.37 -16.18
N ALA A 14 3.30 49.02 -16.93
CA ALA A 14 1.95 49.33 -16.45
C ALA A 14 1.24 48.03 -16.02
N PRO A 15 0.54 48.01 -14.88
CA PRO A 15 -0.29 46.88 -14.49
C PRO A 15 -1.30 46.59 -15.61
N HIS A 16 -1.44 45.33 -16.02
CA HIS A 16 -2.53 44.95 -16.92
C HIS A 16 -3.86 45.31 -16.25
N MET A 17 -4.59 46.26 -16.85
CA MET A 17 -5.90 46.67 -16.40
C MET A 17 -6.96 46.12 -17.35
N GLY A 18 -8.10 45.75 -16.79
CA GLY A 18 -9.28 45.34 -17.54
C GLY A 18 -9.91 46.53 -18.28
N PRO A 19 -10.90 46.28 -19.15
CA PRO A 19 -11.61 47.32 -19.91
C PRO A 19 -12.33 48.36 -19.02
N ASP A 20 -12.60 47.98 -17.78
CA ASP A 20 -13.21 48.74 -16.70
C ASP A 20 -12.21 49.54 -15.86
N GLY A 21 -10.91 49.49 -16.21
CA GLY A 21 -9.84 50.17 -15.46
C GLY A 21 -9.48 49.49 -14.15
N LEU A 22 -10.01 48.28 -13.88
CA LEU A 22 -9.64 47.51 -12.69
C LEU A 22 -8.38 46.69 -12.96
N ILE A 23 -7.51 46.55 -11.95
CA ILE A 23 -6.34 45.69 -12.04
C ILE A 23 -6.81 44.24 -12.13
N LEU A 24 -6.42 43.55 -13.21
CA LEU A 24 -6.75 42.14 -13.36
C LEU A 24 -5.95 41.30 -12.35
N PRO A 25 -6.54 40.26 -11.74
CA PRO A 25 -5.79 39.33 -10.89
C PRO A 25 -4.71 38.61 -11.70
N LYS A 26 -3.44 38.75 -11.30
CA LYS A 26 -2.36 37.93 -11.86
C LYS A 26 -2.49 36.52 -11.34
N LYS A 27 -2.51 35.53 -12.23
CA LYS A 27 -2.47 34.13 -11.83
C LYS A 27 -1.13 33.86 -11.14
N PRO A 28 -1.12 33.41 -9.86
CA PRO A 28 0.12 33.17 -9.15
C PRO A 28 0.93 32.09 -9.86
N TYR A 29 2.25 32.27 -9.83
CA TYR A 29 3.16 31.34 -10.46
C TYR A 29 3.13 29.99 -9.75
N ASN A 30 2.89 28.91 -10.50
CA ASN A 30 2.91 27.56 -9.96
C ASN A 30 4.33 26.96 -10.10
N PRO A 31 5.09 26.79 -8.99
CA PRO A 31 6.45 26.27 -9.03
C PRO A 31 6.53 24.81 -9.50
N CYS A 32 5.44 24.05 -9.37
CA CYS A 32 5.35 22.66 -9.82
C CYS A 32 5.34 22.53 -11.35
N LEU A 33 5.19 23.64 -12.09
CA LEU A 33 5.27 23.64 -13.56
C LEU A 33 6.72 23.61 -14.07
N ILE A 34 7.69 24.12 -13.30
CA ILE A 34 9.12 24.07 -13.65
C ILE A 34 9.75 22.75 -13.19
N SER A 35 9.41 22.30 -11.98
CA SER A 35 10.06 21.15 -11.40
C SER A 35 9.67 19.88 -12.15
N ASN A 36 10.60 19.36 -12.96
CA ASN A 36 10.44 18.09 -13.66
C ASN A 36 10.18 16.95 -12.67
N ASN A 37 10.84 16.96 -11.52
CA ASN A 37 10.63 15.97 -10.46
C ASN A 37 9.16 15.92 -10.00
N HIS A 38 8.54 17.07 -9.75
CA HIS A 38 7.11 17.12 -9.39
C HIS A 38 6.20 16.63 -10.52
N LYS A 39 6.54 16.92 -11.78
CA LYS A 39 5.77 16.46 -12.95
C LYS A 39 5.89 14.95 -13.16
N ASP A 40 7.09 14.41 -12.96
CA ASP A 40 7.37 12.98 -13.04
C ASP A 40 6.62 12.22 -11.94
N LEU A 41 6.73 12.69 -10.69
CA LEU A 41 6.00 12.12 -9.56
C LEU A 41 4.48 12.17 -9.76
N HIS A 42 3.95 13.27 -10.27
CA HIS A 42 2.51 13.40 -10.54
C HIS A 42 2.03 12.40 -11.61
N ARG A 43 2.81 12.21 -12.69
CA ARG A 43 2.51 11.20 -13.71
C ARG A 43 2.54 9.79 -13.16
N GLU A 44 3.53 9.46 -12.34
CA GLU A 44 3.67 8.14 -11.71
C GLU A 44 2.51 7.84 -10.76
N LEU A 45 2.14 8.82 -9.92
CA LEU A 45 0.99 8.68 -9.01
C LEU A 45 -0.33 8.50 -9.77
N LEU A 46 -0.54 9.26 -10.85
CA LEU A 46 -1.72 9.09 -11.70
C LEU A 46 -1.73 7.74 -12.43
N PHE A 47 -0.58 7.26 -12.89
CA PHE A 47 -0.45 5.93 -13.48
C PHE A 47 -0.79 4.85 -12.46
N ASN A 48 -0.22 4.92 -11.26
CA ASN A 48 -0.49 3.97 -10.17
C ASN A 48 -1.96 3.98 -9.76
N GLN A 49 -2.59 5.15 -9.68
CA GLN A 49 -4.02 5.28 -9.37
C GLN A 49 -4.91 4.74 -10.50
N LYS A 50 -4.55 4.98 -11.76
CA LYS A 50 -5.30 4.49 -12.93
C LYS A 50 -5.20 2.97 -13.08
N ILE A 51 -4.03 2.39 -12.80
CA ILE A 51 -3.84 0.94 -12.74
C ILE A 51 -4.62 0.35 -11.55
N PHE A 52 -4.56 0.98 -10.36
CA PHE A 52 -5.34 0.57 -9.20
C PHE A 52 -6.85 0.57 -9.50
N PHE A 53 -7.37 1.64 -10.09
CA PHE A 53 -8.80 1.80 -10.35
C PHE A 53 -9.32 0.85 -11.45
N ARG A 54 -8.51 0.54 -12.47
CA ARG A 54 -8.92 -0.38 -13.57
C ARG A 54 -8.65 -1.86 -13.31
N SER A 55 -7.65 -2.21 -12.51
CA SER A 55 -7.26 -3.60 -12.26
C SER A 55 -7.52 -4.08 -10.83
N GLY A 56 -7.97 -3.20 -9.92
CA GLY A 56 -8.25 -3.52 -8.52
C GLY A 56 -7.01 -3.90 -7.70
N LYS A 57 -5.79 -3.72 -8.23
CA LYS A 57 -4.54 -4.12 -7.59
C LYS A 57 -3.82 -2.91 -7.01
N ASN A 58 -3.77 -2.82 -5.68
CA ASN A 58 -3.03 -1.79 -4.96
C ASN A 58 -1.54 -2.07 -5.10
N VAL A 59 -0.78 -1.17 -5.75
CA VAL A 59 0.68 -1.27 -5.95
C VAL A 59 1.46 -0.63 -4.79
N LEU A 60 0.83 0.29 -4.04
CA LEU A 60 1.43 0.96 -2.87
C LEU A 60 1.57 0.04 -1.65
N ASN A 61 0.91 -1.12 -1.66
CA ASN A 61 0.94 -2.10 -0.56
C ASN A 61 1.40 -3.50 -1.02
N GLN A 62 2.14 -3.61 -2.13
CA GLN A 62 2.71 -4.90 -2.55
C GLN A 62 4.06 -5.09 -1.87
N LYS A 63 4.18 -6.13 -1.04
CA LYS A 63 5.48 -6.74 -0.72
C LYS A 63 6.19 -6.98 -2.05
N SER A 64 7.45 -6.57 -2.19
CA SER A 64 8.21 -6.75 -3.44
C SER A 64 8.21 -8.23 -3.87
N GLU A 65 8.35 -8.53 -5.16
CA GLU A 65 8.46 -9.92 -5.64
C GLU A 65 9.53 -10.71 -4.88
N LEU A 66 10.63 -10.05 -4.53
CA LEU A 66 11.68 -10.59 -3.66
C LEU A 66 11.16 -10.94 -2.25
N GLN A 67 10.44 -10.03 -1.62
CA GLN A 67 9.87 -10.23 -0.29
C GLN A 67 8.81 -11.35 -0.29
N ARG A 68 8.02 -11.45 -1.36
CA ARG A 68 7.05 -12.53 -1.56
C ARG A 68 7.74 -13.88 -1.75
N ALA A 69 8.83 -13.93 -2.50
CA ALA A 69 9.64 -15.14 -2.68
C ALA A 69 10.30 -15.58 -1.36
N LEU A 70 10.84 -14.64 -0.58
CA LEU A 70 11.43 -14.92 0.73
C LEU A 70 10.38 -15.43 1.74
N GLU A 71 9.21 -14.81 1.78
CA GLU A 71 8.11 -15.25 2.65
C GLU A 71 7.60 -16.63 2.26
N LYS A 72 7.43 -16.91 0.96
CA LYS A 72 7.06 -18.22 0.44
C LYS A 72 8.12 -19.29 0.77
N HIS A 73 9.40 -18.95 0.69
CA HIS A 73 10.48 -19.86 1.08
C HIS A 73 10.43 -20.16 2.58
N ARG A 74 10.20 -19.14 3.42
CA ARG A 74 10.09 -19.30 4.88
C ARG A 74 8.88 -20.14 5.27
N GLU A 75 7.74 -19.91 4.63
CA GLU A 75 6.51 -20.69 4.82
C GLU A 75 6.71 -22.15 4.37
N ALA A 76 7.35 -22.37 3.21
CA ALA A 76 7.65 -23.72 2.74
C ALA A 76 8.60 -24.47 3.67
N ALA A 77 9.62 -23.80 4.23
CA ALA A 77 10.51 -24.38 5.23
C ALA A 77 9.76 -24.76 6.51
N SER A 78 8.95 -23.83 7.04
CA SER A 78 8.13 -24.07 8.24
C SER A 78 7.12 -25.20 8.03
N ARG A 79 6.49 -25.29 6.85
CA ARG A 79 5.54 -26.35 6.52
C ARG A 79 6.21 -27.73 6.47
N ARG A 80 7.40 -27.83 5.89
CA ARG A 80 8.19 -29.07 5.88
C ARG A 80 8.60 -29.49 7.29
N GLU A 81 8.99 -28.53 8.12
CA GLU A 81 9.33 -28.81 9.53
C GLU A 81 8.11 -29.29 10.32
N ALA A 82 6.95 -28.65 10.16
CA ALA A 82 5.71 -29.07 10.79
C ALA A 82 5.24 -30.47 10.34
N GLU A 83 5.44 -30.81 9.07
CA GLU A 83 5.16 -32.14 8.52
C GLU A 83 6.10 -33.19 9.12
N ARG A 84 7.40 -32.87 9.22
CA ARG A 84 8.39 -33.74 9.87
C ARG A 84 8.06 -33.98 11.34
N ILE A 85 7.68 -32.94 12.08
CA ILE A 85 7.26 -33.03 13.49
C ILE A 85 6.00 -33.89 13.63
N ARG A 86 5.03 -33.77 12.71
CA ARG A 86 3.83 -34.63 12.70
C ARG A 86 4.17 -36.09 12.45
N GLU A 87 5.05 -36.37 11.49
CA GLU A 87 5.47 -37.72 11.16
C GLU A 87 6.25 -38.36 12.32
N GLU A 88 7.17 -37.62 12.94
CA GLU A 88 7.91 -38.06 14.14
C GLU A 88 6.93 -38.34 15.29
N SER A 89 5.99 -37.42 15.55
CA SER A 89 4.93 -37.60 16.54
C SER A 89 4.02 -38.79 16.25
N TYR A 90 3.86 -39.20 14.99
CA TYR A 90 3.04 -40.37 14.63
C TYR A 90 3.79 -41.68 14.86
N LYS A 91 5.14 -41.66 14.76
CA LYS A 91 6.03 -42.80 15.00
C LYS A 91 6.27 -43.05 16.48
N ASP A 92 6.40 -41.99 17.28
CA ASP A 92 6.66 -42.08 18.72
C ASP A 92 5.41 -42.28 19.58
N ASP A 93 4.21 -42.22 18.99
CA ASP A 93 2.98 -42.41 19.73
C ASP A 93 2.62 -43.91 19.80
N PRO A 94 2.74 -44.56 20.98
CA PRO A 94 2.50 -45.99 21.17
C PRO A 94 1.01 -46.36 21.09
N ARG A 95 0.12 -45.38 20.89
CA ARG A 95 -1.32 -45.62 20.81
C ARG A 95 -1.68 -46.26 19.47
N THR A 96 -2.41 -47.37 19.56
CA THR A 96 -2.98 -48.04 18.40
C THR A 96 -3.97 -47.13 17.66
N ALA A 97 -4.15 -47.35 16.35
CA ALA A 97 -5.09 -46.57 15.54
C ALA A 97 -6.52 -46.52 16.14
N LEU A 98 -6.92 -47.61 16.81
CA LEU A 98 -8.20 -47.70 17.53
C LEU A 98 -8.26 -46.74 18.73
N GLN A 99 -7.21 -46.67 19.54
CA GLN A 99 -7.15 -45.79 20.71
C GLN A 99 -7.23 -44.31 20.30
N ARG A 100 -6.59 -43.94 19.18
CA ARG A 100 -6.72 -42.60 18.59
C ARG A 100 -8.14 -42.29 18.14
N ALA A 101 -8.81 -43.25 17.48
CA ALA A 101 -10.19 -43.06 17.02
C ALA A 101 -11.17 -42.88 18.19
N ILE A 102 -10.97 -43.61 19.30
CA ILE A 102 -11.78 -43.47 20.52
C ILE A 102 -11.56 -42.08 21.15
N GLU A 103 -10.30 -41.64 21.26
CA GLU A 103 -9.97 -40.33 21.83
C GLU A 103 -10.51 -39.18 20.97
N GLN A 104 -10.41 -39.27 19.65
CA GLN A 104 -11.01 -38.28 18.74
C GLN A 104 -12.53 -38.19 18.90
N ARG A 105 -13.22 -39.33 19.01
CA ARG A 105 -14.67 -39.37 19.27
C ARG A 105 -15.02 -38.76 20.62
N ALA A 106 -14.26 -39.08 21.67
CA ALA A 106 -14.47 -38.51 22.99
C ALA A 106 -14.29 -36.98 23.00
N ARG A 107 -13.25 -36.45 22.33
CA ARG A 107 -13.04 -35.00 22.18
C ARG A 107 -14.19 -34.31 21.42
N HIS A 108 -14.69 -34.93 20.36
CA HIS A 108 -15.81 -34.39 19.60
C HIS A 108 -17.09 -34.32 20.43
N ILE A 109 -17.36 -35.36 21.23
CA ILE A 109 -18.50 -35.38 22.16
C ILE A 109 -18.35 -34.28 23.21
N GLN A 110 -17.18 -34.16 23.85
CA GLN A 110 -16.91 -33.12 24.85
C GLN A 110 -17.10 -31.71 24.27
N LEU A 111 -16.50 -31.41 23.11
CA LEU A 111 -16.65 -30.12 22.45
C LEU A 111 -18.12 -29.81 22.13
N THR A 112 -18.87 -30.82 21.68
CA THR A 112 -20.30 -30.64 21.38
C THR A 112 -21.10 -30.36 22.65
N PHE A 113 -20.79 -31.06 23.75
CA PHE A 113 -21.37 -30.79 25.06
C PHE A 113 -21.02 -29.38 25.55
N ASP A 114 -19.77 -28.94 25.44
CA ASP A 114 -19.33 -27.61 25.85
C ASP A 114 -20.03 -26.51 25.05
N ILE A 115 -20.15 -26.70 23.73
CA ILE A 115 -20.85 -25.75 22.85
C ILE A 115 -22.34 -25.70 23.19
N LEU A 116 -22.98 -26.86 23.37
CA LEU A 116 -24.38 -26.91 23.79
C LEU A 116 -24.56 -26.27 25.16
N TRP A 117 -23.65 -26.52 26.09
CA TRP A 117 -23.69 -25.95 27.44
C TRP A 117 -23.56 -24.42 27.40
N LEU A 118 -22.68 -23.87 26.57
CA LEU A 118 -22.55 -22.42 26.34
C LEU A 118 -23.76 -21.79 25.66
N VAL A 119 -24.50 -22.52 24.83
CA VAL A 119 -25.70 -22.02 24.14
C VAL A 119 -26.94 -22.03 25.04
N PHE A 120 -26.98 -22.92 26.03
CA PHE A 120 -28.10 -23.07 26.96
C PHE A 120 -27.91 -22.35 28.31
N LEU A 121 -26.83 -21.59 28.48
CA LEU A 121 -26.59 -20.68 29.61
C LEU A 121 -26.82 -19.22 29.18
#